data_AF-A0A0R3PS90-F1
#
_entry.id   AF-A0A0R3PS90-F1
#
_cell.length_a   1.000
_cell.length_b   1.000
_cell.length_c   1.000
_cell.angle_alpha   90.00
_cell.angle_beta   90.00
_cell.angle_gamma   90.00
#
_symmetry.space_group_name_H-M   'P 1'
#
loop_
_entity.id
_entity.type
_entity.pdbx_description
1 polymer ?
#
loop_
_entity_poly.entity_id
_entity_poly.type
_entity_poly.pdbx_seq_one_letter_code
_entity_poly.pdbx_strand_id
1 'polypeptide(L)'
;MRRCVMGARMFAFHSCLYNSMRPVYCSKVNLFEKIRPSTTDPIAECLQYERKSPIEHILLRPDTYVGSTVPAEDPVGFFSPQLCYFLAFYDVWVISDGGLHAVQMSLTYSSALLKIFDEILVNAADNKQRDAQMDEIKVNVDR
;
A
#
# COMPACT_ATOMS: atom_id res chain seq x y z
N MET A 1 4.81 -52.19 29.18
CA MET A 1 5.62 -53.34 28.73
C MET A 1 6.01 -53.06 27.27
N ARG A 2 7.24 -52.91 26.79
CA ARG A 2 8.64 -53.29 27.17
C ARG A 2 9.56 -52.10 26.78
N ARG A 3 10.35 -51.50 27.68
CA ARG A 3 11.82 -51.67 27.95
C ARG A 3 12.72 -51.56 26.69
N CYS A 4 13.52 -50.49 26.51
CA CYS A 4 14.89 -50.20 27.03
C CYS A 4 15.98 -50.99 26.25
N VAL A 5 17.09 -50.45 25.70
CA VAL A 5 18.29 -49.91 26.40
C VAL A 5 19.30 -49.27 25.40
N MET A 6 19.82 -48.10 25.79
CA MET A 6 21.16 -47.48 25.69
C MET A 6 22.08 -47.57 24.46
N GLY A 7 22.52 -46.38 24.02
CA GLY A 7 23.84 -46.10 23.45
C GLY A 7 24.15 -44.60 23.55
N ALA A 8 24.84 -44.20 24.61
CA ALA A 8 25.22 -42.80 24.89
C ALA A 8 26.54 -42.41 24.19
N ARG A 9 26.61 -41.15 23.71
CA ARG A 9 27.78 -40.24 23.61
C ARG A 9 27.30 -38.94 22.93
N MET A 10 26.98 -37.89 23.70
CA MET A 10 27.86 -36.82 24.21
C MET A 10 28.05 -35.64 23.22
N PHE A 11 27.57 -34.47 23.67
CA PHE A 11 27.82 -33.07 23.23
C PHE A 11 27.30 -32.65 21.83
N ALA A 12 26.67 -31.50 21.60
CA ALA A 12 26.76 -30.22 22.29
C ALA A 12 25.42 -29.47 22.34
N PHE A 13 25.31 -28.60 23.33
CA PHE A 13 24.23 -27.65 23.55
C PHE A 13 24.13 -26.64 22.38
N HIS A 14 22.92 -26.39 21.89
CA HIS A 14 22.44 -25.03 21.66
C HIS A 14 20.92 -24.99 21.64
N SER A 15 20.36 -24.53 22.76
CA SER A 15 18.98 -24.08 22.87
C SER A 15 18.79 -22.81 22.04
N CYS A 16 17.99 -22.90 20.98
CA CYS A 16 17.47 -21.73 20.28
C CYS A 16 16.34 -21.15 21.13
N LEU A 17 16.70 -20.34 22.12
CA LEU A 17 15.77 -19.56 22.91
C LEU A 17 15.52 -18.22 22.20
N TYR A 18 14.25 -17.99 21.92
CA TYR A 18 13.63 -16.75 21.46
C TYR A 18 14.19 -15.56 22.25
N ASN A 19 15.00 -14.71 21.61
CA ASN A 19 15.45 -13.48 22.23
C ASN A 19 14.45 -12.35 21.94
N SER A 20 13.77 -11.96 23.01
CA SER A 20 12.98 -10.73 23.16
C SER A 20 13.70 -9.51 22.57
N MET A 21 13.01 -8.80 21.66
CA MET A 21 13.38 -7.47 21.19
C MET A 21 13.43 -6.51 22.38
N ARG A 22 14.65 -6.12 22.79
CA ARG A 22 14.84 -5.08 23.81
C ARG A 22 14.60 -3.70 23.20
N PRO A 23 13.97 -2.77 23.91
CA PRO A 23 13.81 -1.41 23.43
C PRO A 23 15.19 -0.75 23.39
N VAL A 24 15.59 -0.26 22.23
CA VAL A 24 16.81 0.55 22.10
C VAL A 24 16.50 1.90 22.73
N TYR A 25 16.94 2.05 23.99
CA TYR A 25 17.07 3.35 24.62
C TYR A 25 18.05 4.18 23.79
N CYS A 26 17.57 5.27 23.17
CA CYS A 26 18.42 6.21 22.45
C CYS A 26 19.26 6.98 23.48
N SER A 27 20.35 6.37 23.93
CA SER A 27 21.42 7.10 24.61
C SER A 27 22.02 8.04 23.58
N LYS A 28 22.06 9.34 23.90
CA LYS A 28 22.73 10.40 23.13
C LYS A 28 24.09 9.92 22.63
N VAL A 29 24.13 9.41 21.41
CA VAL A 29 25.37 9.09 20.71
C VAL A 29 25.93 10.44 20.31
N ASN A 30 27.12 10.76 20.79
CA ASN A 30 27.86 11.93 20.35
C ASN A 30 28.13 11.78 18.85
N LEU A 31 27.22 12.27 18.03
CA LEU A 31 27.34 12.33 16.58
C LEU A 31 28.21 13.53 16.20
N PHE A 32 29.45 13.53 16.70
CA PHE A 32 30.54 14.22 16.01
C PHE A 32 31.09 13.26 14.97
N GLU A 33 30.25 12.88 14.01
CA GLU A 33 30.77 12.34 12.76
C GLU A 33 31.44 13.50 12.01
N LYS A 34 32.74 13.33 11.76
CA LYS A 34 33.57 14.17 10.90
C LYS A 34 32.82 14.51 9.62
N ILE A 35 32.32 15.74 9.52
CA ILE A 35 31.88 16.32 8.26
C ILE A 35 33.14 16.44 7.39
N ARG A 36 33.29 15.54 6.41
CA ARG A 36 34.21 15.78 5.29
C ARG A 36 33.59 16.95 4.51
N PRO A 37 34.34 18.02 4.19
CA PRO A 37 33.76 19.10 3.40
C PRO A 37 33.38 18.52 2.03
N SER A 38 32.09 18.47 1.73
CA SER A 38 31.62 18.18 0.37
C SER A 38 32.08 19.34 -0.52
N THR A 39 32.61 19.01 -1.68
CA THR A 39 33.15 19.93 -2.70
C THR A 39 32.05 20.73 -3.42
N THR A 40 30.88 20.89 -2.81
CA THR A 40 29.70 21.51 -3.41
C THR A 40 29.16 22.53 -2.42
N ASP A 41 28.79 23.71 -2.92
CA ASP A 41 28.27 24.78 -2.06
C ASP A 41 27.09 24.23 -1.24
N PRO A 42 27.13 24.30 0.10
CA PRO A 42 26.11 23.67 0.96
C PRO A 42 24.71 24.24 0.69
N ILE A 43 24.63 25.45 0.15
CA ILE A 43 23.39 26.10 -0.29
C ILE A 43 22.80 25.39 -1.51
N ALA A 44 23.63 24.94 -2.47
CA ALA A 44 23.17 24.23 -3.65
C ALA A 44 22.64 22.83 -3.32
N GLU A 45 23.28 22.13 -2.38
CA GLU A 45 22.83 20.82 -1.91
C GLU A 45 21.50 20.90 -1.14
N CYS A 46 21.33 21.93 -0.30
CA CYS A 46 20.06 22.20 0.39
C CYS A 46 18.89 22.57 -0.54
N LEU A 47 19.15 23.05 -1.76
CA LEU A 47 18.12 23.33 -2.76
C LEU A 47 17.71 22.10 -3.59
N GLN A 48 18.54 21.05 -3.59
CA GLN A 48 18.31 19.85 -4.39
C GLN A 48 17.40 18.83 -3.69
N TYR A 49 17.47 18.72 -2.37
CA TYR A 49 16.74 17.73 -1.59
C TYR A 49 15.68 18.37 -0.71
N GLU A 50 14.45 17.90 -0.84
CA GLU A 50 13.33 18.40 -0.07
C GLU A 50 12.68 17.28 0.75
N ARG A 51 12.48 17.53 2.05
CA ARG A 51 11.72 16.62 2.92
C ARG A 51 10.24 16.97 2.86
N LYS A 52 9.43 16.07 2.32
CA LYS A 52 7.96 16.17 2.32
C LYS A 52 7.37 15.54 3.58
N SER A 53 6.27 16.10 4.07
CA SER A 53 5.41 15.46 5.07
C SER A 53 4.64 14.28 4.46
N PRO A 54 4.10 13.36 5.28
CA PRO A 54 3.33 12.21 4.76
C PRO A 54 2.12 12.63 3.90
N ILE A 55 1.38 13.66 4.33
CA ILE A 55 0.21 14.15 3.61
C ILE A 55 0.62 14.74 2.26
N GLU A 56 1.66 15.57 2.23
CA GLU A 56 2.18 16.13 0.98
C GLU A 56 2.66 15.03 0.02
N HIS A 57 3.31 14.00 0.53
CA HIS A 57 3.77 12.89 -0.31
C HIS A 57 2.61 12.13 -0.96
N ILE A 58 1.53 11.88 -0.21
CA ILE A 58 0.32 11.23 -0.73
C ILE A 58 -0.31 12.08 -1.84
N LEU A 59 -0.43 13.39 -1.61
CA LEU A 59 -1.02 14.31 -2.58
C LEU A 59 -0.13 14.48 -3.84
N LEU A 60 1.20 14.40 -3.68
CA LEU A 60 2.14 14.49 -4.79
C LEU A 60 2.24 13.20 -5.61
N ARG A 61 2.03 12.04 -4.99
CA ARG A 61 2.16 10.72 -5.64
C ARG A 61 1.01 9.79 -5.25
N PRO A 62 -0.23 10.10 -5.62
CA PRO A 62 -1.40 9.32 -5.23
C PRO A 62 -1.38 7.90 -5.82
N ASP A 63 -0.73 7.70 -6.97
CA ASP A 63 -0.73 6.43 -7.70
C ASP A 63 -0.29 5.23 -6.87
N THR A 64 0.68 5.40 -5.96
CA THR A 64 1.15 4.30 -5.09
C THR A 64 0.22 3.99 -3.92
N TYR A 65 -0.73 4.88 -3.62
CA TYR A 65 -1.66 4.74 -2.50
C TYR A 65 -3.04 4.28 -2.96
N VAL A 66 -3.57 4.89 -4.01
CA VAL A 66 -4.95 4.68 -4.48
C VAL A 66 -5.03 4.23 -5.94
N GLY A 67 -3.92 4.28 -6.69
CA GLY A 67 -3.91 4.05 -8.14
C GLY A 67 -4.07 5.33 -8.96
N SER A 68 -4.21 5.19 -10.27
CA SER A 68 -4.29 6.31 -11.21
C SER A 68 -5.48 7.22 -10.89
N THR A 69 -5.20 8.50 -10.67
CA THR A 69 -6.22 9.55 -10.53
C THR A 69 -6.78 10.01 -11.88
N VAL A 70 -6.04 9.78 -12.97
CA VAL A 70 -6.48 10.14 -14.31
C VAL A 70 -7.40 9.03 -14.83
N PRO A 71 -8.62 9.34 -15.28
CA PRO A 71 -9.44 8.38 -16.02
C PRO A 71 -8.65 7.89 -17.23
N ALA A 72 -8.82 6.65 -17.62
CA ALA A 72 -8.09 6.11 -18.75
C ALA A 72 -8.60 6.69 -20.10
N GLU A 73 -8.84 7.99 -20.27
CA GLU A 73 -9.17 8.59 -21.56
C GLU A 73 -8.57 10.01 -21.64
N ASP A 74 -7.37 10.10 -22.23
CA ASP A 74 -7.04 10.92 -23.41
C ASP A 74 -5.50 11.00 -23.59
N PRO A 75 -4.95 10.85 -24.82
CA PRO A 75 -3.51 10.98 -25.13
C PRO A 75 -2.99 12.41 -25.01
N VAL A 76 -2.99 13.00 -23.82
CA VAL A 76 -2.29 14.28 -23.58
C VAL A 76 -0.83 14.00 -23.25
N GLY A 77 -0.10 13.39 -24.19
CA GLY A 77 1.27 12.94 -23.94
C GLY A 77 2.02 12.39 -25.15
N PHE A 78 2.16 13.19 -26.20
CA PHE A 78 3.26 13.29 -27.20
C PHE A 78 3.92 12.04 -27.85
N PHE A 79 3.60 10.80 -27.48
CA PHE A 79 4.19 9.59 -28.04
C PHE A 79 3.10 8.69 -28.64
N SER A 80 2.98 8.79 -29.95
CA SER A 80 2.25 7.89 -30.87
C SER A 80 0.75 7.63 -30.59
N PRO A 81 -0.16 8.16 -31.42
CA PRO A 81 -1.61 8.05 -31.22
C PRO A 81 -2.17 6.62 -31.32
N GLN A 82 -1.43 5.67 -31.89
CA GLN A 82 -1.93 4.30 -32.10
C GLN A 82 -1.82 3.38 -30.87
N LEU A 83 -0.97 3.70 -29.88
CA LEU A 83 -0.82 2.86 -28.68
C LEU A 83 -1.70 3.34 -27.51
N CYS A 84 -2.12 4.61 -27.51
CA CYS A 84 -2.89 5.19 -26.41
C CYS A 84 -4.36 4.72 -26.40
N TYR A 85 -4.98 4.48 -27.56
CA TYR A 85 -6.38 4.06 -27.64
C TYR A 85 -6.63 2.63 -27.11
N PHE A 86 -5.59 1.80 -27.00
CA PHE A 86 -5.69 0.41 -26.53
C PHE A 86 -5.59 0.28 -25.00
N LEU A 87 -4.99 1.27 -24.31
CA LEU A 87 -4.79 1.24 -22.84
C LEU A 87 -5.86 2.03 -22.07
N ALA A 88 -6.83 2.60 -22.78
CA ALA A 88 -7.82 3.54 -22.27
C ALA A 88 -9.10 2.90 -21.70
N PHE A 89 -9.37 1.65 -22.07
CA PHE A 89 -10.62 0.99 -21.74
C PHE A 89 -10.39 -0.16 -20.77
N TYR A 90 -11.10 -0.13 -19.64
CA TYR A 90 -11.16 -1.27 -18.74
C TYR A 90 -12.40 -2.09 -19.04
N ASP A 91 -12.20 -3.37 -19.38
CA ASP A 91 -13.30 -4.32 -19.47
C ASP A 91 -13.75 -4.70 -18.06
N VAL A 92 -14.85 -4.13 -17.61
CA VAL A 92 -15.38 -4.29 -16.26
C VAL A 92 -16.77 -4.92 -16.26
N TRP A 93 -17.08 -5.62 -15.18
CA TRP A 93 -18.39 -6.20 -14.95
C TRP A 93 -19.28 -5.19 -14.23
N VAL A 94 -20.37 -4.81 -14.89
CA VAL A 94 -21.37 -3.90 -14.34
C VAL A 94 -22.66 -4.68 -14.12
N ILE A 95 -23.29 -4.47 -12.97
CA ILE A 95 -24.61 -5.05 -12.69
C ILE A 95 -25.64 -4.30 -13.55
N SER A 96 -26.45 -5.04 -14.31
CA SER A 96 -27.50 -4.44 -15.12
C SER A 96 -28.52 -3.68 -14.27
N ASP A 97 -29.21 -2.70 -14.85
CA ASP A 97 -30.19 -1.86 -14.13
C ASP A 97 -31.27 -2.67 -13.39
N GLY A 98 -31.53 -3.92 -13.84
CA GLY A 98 -32.44 -4.86 -13.20
C GLY A 98 -31.85 -5.70 -12.07
N GLY A 99 -30.57 -5.54 -11.72
CA GLY A 99 -29.90 -6.21 -10.60
C GLY A 99 -29.66 -7.71 -10.76
N LEU A 100 -30.05 -8.29 -11.90
CA LEU A 100 -30.18 -9.75 -12.06
C LEU A 100 -28.95 -10.42 -12.68
N HIS A 101 -28.15 -9.69 -13.45
CA HIS A 101 -26.99 -10.25 -14.14
C HIS A 101 -25.88 -9.21 -14.30
N ALA A 102 -24.64 -9.67 -14.31
CA ALA A 102 -23.47 -8.86 -14.62
C ALA A 102 -23.24 -8.86 -16.15
N VAL A 103 -22.95 -7.70 -16.71
CA VAL A 103 -22.61 -7.50 -18.13
C VAL A 103 -21.19 -6.96 -18.19
N GLN A 104 -20.36 -7.53 -19.05
CA GLN A 104 -19.03 -7.00 -19.31
C GLN A 104 -19.14 -5.80 -20.26
N MET A 105 -18.58 -4.66 -19.85
CA MET A 105 -18.62 -3.40 -20.59
C MET A 105 -17.26 -2.71 -20.49
N SER A 106 -16.86 -2.05 -21.57
CA SER A 106 -15.65 -1.23 -21.59
C SER A 106 -15.98 0.16 -21.05
N LEU A 107 -15.40 0.55 -19.91
CA LEU A 107 -15.69 1.83 -19.24
C LEU A 107 -14.45 2.69 -19.00
N THR A 108 -14.68 3.98 -19.25
CA THR A 108 -13.98 5.19 -18.78
C THR A 108 -14.08 5.51 -17.29
N TYR A 109 -13.09 5.20 -16.43
CA TYR A 109 -13.11 5.71 -15.05
C TYR A 109 -11.72 5.88 -14.40
N SER A 110 -11.66 6.68 -13.33
CA SER A 110 -10.48 6.80 -12.46
C SER A 110 -10.43 5.66 -11.45
N SER A 111 -9.35 4.87 -11.48
CA SER A 111 -9.14 3.78 -10.52
C SER A 111 -9.04 4.26 -9.06
N ALA A 112 -8.45 5.45 -8.84
CA ALA A 112 -8.31 6.04 -7.53
C ALA A 112 -9.67 6.33 -6.88
N LEU A 113 -10.64 6.80 -7.66
CA LEU A 113 -11.98 7.09 -7.16
C LEU A 113 -12.69 5.82 -6.66
N LEU A 114 -12.60 4.72 -7.42
CA LEU A 114 -13.15 3.45 -6.96
C LEU A 114 -12.42 2.91 -5.74
N LYS A 115 -11.09 3.12 -5.65
CA LYS A 115 -10.32 2.64 -4.50
C LYS A 115 -10.61 3.36 -3.21
N ILE A 116 -10.74 4.69 -3.22
CA ILE A 116 -11.14 5.39 -1.98
C ILE A 116 -12.53 4.97 -1.52
N PHE A 117 -13.44 4.66 -2.44
CA PHE A 117 -14.77 4.14 -2.11
C PHE A 117 -14.71 2.72 -1.54
N ASP A 118 -13.93 1.83 -2.16
CA ASP A 118 -13.67 0.45 -1.70
C ASP A 118 -13.08 0.42 -0.28
N GLU A 119 -12.13 1.30 0.04
CA GLU A 119 -11.56 1.40 1.40
C GLU A 119 -12.63 1.70 2.46
N ILE A 120 -13.62 2.54 2.16
CA ILE A 120 -14.72 2.82 3.09
C ILE A 120 -15.64 1.60 3.22
N LEU A 121 -15.95 0.91 2.13
CA LEU A 121 -16.79 -0.30 2.16
C LEU A 121 -16.14 -1.44 2.93
N VAL A 122 -14.84 -1.68 2.72
CA VAL A 122 -14.09 -2.70 3.46
C VAL A 122 -14.01 -2.36 4.93
N ASN A 123 -13.77 -1.08 5.29
CA ASN A 123 -13.81 -0.65 6.68
C ASN A 123 -15.18 -0.86 7.34
N ALA A 124 -16.27 -0.62 6.61
CA ALA A 124 -17.63 -0.92 7.08
C ALA A 124 -17.86 -2.43 7.24
N ALA A 125 -17.41 -3.25 6.29
CA ALA A 125 -17.50 -4.70 6.36
C ALA A 125 -16.67 -5.28 7.50
N ASP A 126 -15.49 -4.73 7.77
CA ASP A 126 -14.63 -5.11 8.90
C ASP A 126 -15.31 -4.84 10.24
N ASN A 127 -16.22 -3.86 10.31
CA ASN A 127 -17.01 -3.65 11.52
C ASN A 127 -17.89 -4.86 11.86
N LYS A 128 -18.37 -5.64 10.89
CA LYS A 128 -19.11 -6.89 11.15
C LYS A 128 -18.26 -7.94 11.88
N GLN A 129 -16.96 -7.97 11.61
CA GLN A 129 -16.05 -8.89 12.29
C GLN A 129 -15.80 -8.46 13.74
N ARG A 130 -15.85 -7.14 14.02
CA ARG A 130 -15.68 -6.57 15.36
C ARG A 130 -16.97 -6.62 16.18
N ASP A 131 -18.10 -6.33 15.55
CA ASP A 131 -19.44 -6.38 16.13
C ASP A 131 -20.34 -7.31 15.31
N ALA A 132 -20.57 -8.50 15.86
CA ALA A 132 -21.44 -9.49 15.25
C ALA A 132 -22.92 -9.06 15.18
N GLN A 133 -23.35 -8.02 15.90
CA GLN A 133 -24.72 -7.51 15.85
C GLN A 133 -25.01 -6.66 14.61
N MET A 134 -23.99 -6.11 13.94
CA MET A 134 -24.16 -5.30 12.73
C MET A 134 -24.91 -6.09 11.64
N ASP A 135 -25.98 -5.57 11.07
CA ASP A 135 -26.86 -6.29 10.15
C ASP A 135 -26.94 -5.68 8.75
N GLU A 136 -26.74 -4.36 8.63
CA GLU A 136 -26.86 -3.64 7.36
C GLU A 136 -25.66 -2.72 7.08
N ILE A 137 -25.28 -2.61 5.80
CA ILE A 137 -24.45 -1.52 5.27
C ILE A 137 -25.30 -0.75 4.26
N LYS A 138 -25.59 0.51 4.59
CA LYS A 138 -26.38 1.40 3.71
C LYS A 138 -25.45 2.32 2.92
N VAL A 139 -25.57 2.26 1.59
CA VAL A 139 -24.80 3.11 0.67
C VAL A 139 -25.78 4.02 -0.07
N ASN A 140 -25.62 5.33 0.08
CA ASN A 140 -26.35 6.33 -0.69
C ASN A 140 -25.36 7.05 -1.60
N VAL A 141 -25.62 7.04 -2.91
CA VAL A 141 -24.82 7.76 -3.91
C VAL A 141 -25.72 8.83 -4.52
N ASP A 142 -25.35 10.09 -4.30
CA ASP A 142 -26.01 11.22 -4.95
C ASP A 142 -25.59 11.25 -6.43
N ARG A 143 -26.58 11.35 -7.32
CA ARG A 143 -26.41 11.30 -8.78
C ARG A 143 -26.50 12.68 -9.41
#